data_AF-A0A9Q1B0Z8-F1
#
_entry.id   AF-A0A9Q1B0Z8-F1
#
_cell.length_a   1.000
_cell.length_b   1.000
_cell.length_c   1.000
_cell.angle_alpha   90.00
_cell.angle_beta   90.00
_cell.angle_gamma   90.00
#
_symmetry.space_group_name_H-M   'P 1'
#
loop_
_entity.id
_entity.type
_entity.pdbx_description
1 polymer ?
#
loop_
_entity_poly.entity_id
_entity_poly.type
_entity_poly.pdbx_seq_one_letter_code
_entity_poly.pdbx_strand_id
1 'polypeptide(L)'
;MLWDGFSEFLSQSSPYVPPDILVIHLGGNDLAQMPGKELILKVTADLSAFNSHFPQTRLVWFTLVPHIVWRSAHDPRQMDKARKGVNKEVARAFRNSLCSVTQQPEIRFSHPELNRQDGVHLSDLGLEIFLRDLQGSLEAELLSCVAGKEHTEQLLSGGG
;
A
#
# COMPACT_ATOMS: atom_id res chain seq x y z
N MET A 1 -13.85 -0.09 -3.20
CA MET A 1 -13.85 -0.80 -1.91
C MET A 1 -13.41 0.16 -0.81
N LEU A 2 -13.98 0.04 0.39
CA LEU A 2 -13.53 0.70 1.62
C LEU A 2 -12.65 -0.26 2.43
N TRP A 3 -11.88 0.27 3.37
CA TRP A 3 -10.97 -0.52 4.19
C TRP A 3 -11.69 -1.62 4.97
N ASP A 4 -12.90 -1.35 5.48
CA ASP A 4 -13.68 -2.34 6.24
C ASP A 4 -14.05 -3.60 5.41
N GLY A 5 -14.00 -3.51 4.08
CA GLY A 5 -14.18 -4.67 3.20
C GLY A 5 -12.92 -5.50 2.96
N PHE A 6 -11.76 -5.08 3.47
CA PHE A 6 -10.47 -5.72 3.19
C PHE A 6 -10.43 -7.18 3.66
N SER A 7 -10.82 -7.44 4.91
CA SER A 7 -10.78 -8.78 5.50
C SER A 7 -11.74 -9.75 4.81
N GLU A 8 -12.93 -9.28 4.43
CA GLU A 8 -13.91 -10.07 3.67
C GLU A 8 -13.40 -10.36 2.25
N PHE A 9 -12.82 -9.36 1.58
CA PHE A 9 -12.21 -9.56 0.26
C PHE A 9 -11.11 -10.63 0.31
N LEU A 10 -10.24 -10.58 1.32
CA LEU A 10 -9.19 -11.58 1.48
C LEU A 10 -9.74 -12.99 1.76
N SER A 11 -10.77 -13.13 2.60
CA SER A 11 -11.33 -14.46 2.90
C SER A 11 -12.00 -15.09 1.68
N GLN A 12 -12.65 -14.29 0.84
CA GLN A 12 -13.28 -14.75 -0.40
C GLN A 12 -12.25 -15.02 -1.51
N SER A 13 -11.14 -14.28 -1.51
CA SER A 13 -10.11 -14.35 -2.56
C SER A 13 -8.93 -15.24 -2.18
N SER A 14 -8.87 -15.74 -0.94
CA SER A 14 -7.73 -16.50 -0.44
C SER A 14 -7.53 -17.74 -1.30
N PRO A 15 -6.39 -17.88 -2.00
CA PRO A 15 -6.03 -19.15 -2.58
C PRO A 15 -5.82 -20.16 -1.43
N TYR A 16 -5.91 -21.46 -1.72
CA TYR A 16 -5.51 -22.50 -0.76
C TYR A 16 -4.05 -22.36 -0.29
N VAL A 17 -3.25 -21.57 -1.02
CA VAL A 17 -1.84 -21.24 -0.72
C VAL A 17 -1.69 -19.72 -0.65
N PRO A 18 -1.07 -19.17 0.41
CA PRO A 18 -0.83 -17.73 0.51
C PRO A 18 0.16 -17.24 -0.57
N PRO A 19 0.01 -16.02 -1.10
CA PRO A 19 0.92 -15.48 -2.10
C PRO A 19 2.30 -15.16 -1.50
N ASP A 20 3.36 -15.20 -2.31
CA ASP A 20 4.69 -14.73 -1.88
C ASP A 20 4.69 -13.22 -1.58
N ILE A 21 3.95 -12.44 -2.39
CA ILE A 21 3.84 -10.98 -2.27
C ILE A 21 2.36 -10.57 -2.42
N LEU A 22 1.87 -9.77 -1.49
CA LEU A 22 0.55 -9.13 -1.56
C LEU A 22 0.71 -7.61 -1.66
N VAL A 23 0.30 -7.05 -2.81
CA VAL A 23 0.28 -5.60 -3.03
C VAL A 23 -1.09 -5.04 -2.66
N ILE A 24 -1.10 -3.99 -1.85
CA ILE A 24 -2.32 -3.38 -1.29
C ILE A 24 -2.33 -1.89 -1.63
N HIS A 25 -3.23 -1.50 -2.52
CA HIS A 25 -3.53 -0.10 -2.82
C HIS A 25 -4.98 0.20 -2.42
N LEU A 26 -5.19 0.49 -1.14
CA LEU A 26 -6.50 0.66 -0.51
C LEU A 26 -6.43 1.71 0.61
N GLY A 27 -7.56 2.37 0.90
CA GLY A 27 -7.70 3.37 1.96
C GLY A 27 -7.99 4.79 1.45
N GLY A 28 -7.83 5.03 0.14
CA GLY A 28 -8.04 6.37 -0.44
C GLY A 28 -9.50 6.83 -0.34
N ASN A 29 -10.46 5.92 -0.51
CA ASN A 29 -11.89 6.21 -0.44
C ASN A 29 -12.38 6.48 1.00
N ASP A 30 -11.63 6.03 1.99
CA ASP A 30 -11.97 6.08 3.41
C ASP A 30 -11.69 7.47 4.01
N LEU A 31 -10.72 8.21 3.45
CA LEU A 31 -10.32 9.52 3.96
C LEU A 31 -11.48 10.52 4.07
N ALA A 32 -12.51 10.41 3.21
CA ALA A 32 -13.68 11.28 3.23
C ALA A 32 -14.84 10.74 4.09
N GLN A 33 -14.71 9.54 4.64
CA GLN A 33 -15.75 8.83 5.39
C GLN A 33 -15.38 8.61 6.85
N MET A 34 -14.08 8.63 7.17
CA MET A 34 -13.60 8.42 8.52
C MET A 34 -12.39 9.30 8.86
N PRO A 35 -12.15 9.60 10.15
CA PRO A 35 -10.96 10.31 10.57
C PRO A 35 -9.68 9.55 10.18
N GLY A 36 -8.68 10.26 9.68
CA GLY A 36 -7.40 9.65 9.28
C GLY A 36 -6.72 8.84 10.40
N LYS A 37 -6.88 9.25 11.67
CA LYS A 37 -6.39 8.48 12.83
C LYS A 37 -7.04 7.10 12.93
N GLU A 38 -8.34 7.03 12.68
CA GLU A 38 -9.07 5.76 12.70
C GLU A 38 -8.64 4.88 11.53
N LEU A 39 -8.48 5.44 10.34
CA LEU A 39 -7.93 4.71 9.19
C LEU A 39 -6.53 4.16 9.46
N ILE A 40 -5.63 4.94 10.08
CA ILE A 40 -4.30 4.46 10.47
C ILE A 40 -4.40 3.24 11.39
N LEU A 41 -5.28 3.28 12.40
CA LEU A 41 -5.46 2.16 13.33
C LEU A 41 -5.96 0.91 12.63
N LYS A 42 -6.96 1.04 11.73
CA LYS A 42 -7.48 -0.10 10.97
C LYS A 42 -6.41 -0.70 10.04
N VAL A 43 -5.73 0.14 9.25
CA VAL A 43 -4.66 -0.29 8.35
C VAL A 43 -3.57 -1.03 9.12
N THR A 44 -3.10 -0.44 10.21
CA THR A 44 -1.99 -1.03 10.97
C THR A 44 -2.39 -2.32 11.66
N ALA A 45 -3.61 -2.40 12.22
CA ALA A 45 -4.13 -3.61 12.86
C ALA A 45 -4.31 -4.76 11.86
N ASP A 46 -4.98 -4.50 10.72
CA ASP A 46 -5.31 -5.54 9.76
C ASP A 46 -4.07 -6.09 9.06
N LEU A 47 -3.12 -5.23 8.66
CA LEU A 47 -1.87 -5.69 8.05
C LEU A 47 -0.98 -6.44 9.05
N SER A 48 -0.97 -6.04 10.33
CA SER A 48 -0.24 -6.78 11.38
C SER A 48 -0.87 -8.14 11.66
N ALA A 49 -2.20 -8.20 11.69
CA ALA A 49 -2.94 -9.45 11.83
C ALA A 49 -2.67 -10.37 10.65
N PHE A 50 -2.73 -9.85 9.42
CA PHE A 50 -2.43 -10.62 8.21
C PHE A 50 -1.00 -11.19 8.24
N ASN A 51 0.00 -10.34 8.52
CA ASN A 51 1.40 -10.76 8.60
C ASN A 51 1.64 -11.82 9.69
N SER A 52 0.85 -11.81 10.76
CA SER A 52 0.91 -12.84 11.81
C SER A 52 0.32 -14.18 11.37
N HIS A 53 -0.70 -14.18 10.50
CA HIS A 53 -1.29 -15.40 9.94
C HIS A 53 -0.47 -15.96 8.77
N PHE A 54 0.16 -15.10 7.99
CA PHE A 54 0.94 -15.46 6.80
C PHE A 54 2.35 -14.85 6.88
N PRO A 55 3.21 -15.32 7.81
CA PRO A 55 4.52 -14.71 8.08
C PRO A 55 5.51 -14.82 6.92
N GLN A 56 5.21 -15.64 5.91
CA GLN A 56 6.01 -15.79 4.71
C GLN A 56 5.57 -14.87 3.56
N THR A 57 4.36 -14.29 3.63
CA THR A 57 3.86 -13.36 2.63
C THR A 57 4.45 -11.97 2.90
N ARG A 58 5.14 -11.41 1.91
CA ARG A 58 5.57 -10.01 1.97
C ARG A 58 4.40 -9.09 1.67
N LEU A 59 4.23 -8.07 2.48
CA LEU A 59 3.19 -7.07 2.29
C LEU A 59 3.78 -5.81 1.68
N VAL A 60 3.13 -5.28 0.64
CA VAL A 60 3.50 -4.01 0.03
C VAL A 60 2.30 -3.07 0.07
N TRP A 61 2.31 -2.10 0.98
CA TRP A 61 1.25 -1.10 1.06
C TRP A 61 1.62 0.13 0.22
N PHE A 62 0.82 0.40 -0.81
CA PHE A 62 0.97 1.56 -1.66
C PHE A 62 0.34 2.76 -0.98
N THR A 63 1.13 3.83 -0.85
CA THR A 63 0.62 5.05 -0.23
C THR A 63 -0.56 5.61 -1.01
N LEU A 64 -1.47 6.25 -0.29
CA LEU A 64 -2.66 6.85 -0.88
C LEU A 64 -2.24 7.95 -1.87
N VAL A 65 -2.72 7.88 -3.10
CA VAL A 65 -2.49 8.89 -4.15
C VAL A 65 -3.31 10.16 -3.87
N PRO A 66 -2.81 11.35 -4.25
CA PRO A 66 -3.58 12.58 -4.13
C PRO A 66 -4.77 12.58 -5.11
N HIS A 67 -5.93 13.04 -4.64
CA HIS A 67 -7.04 13.44 -5.51
C HIS A 67 -7.13 14.96 -5.55
N ILE A 68 -7.39 15.50 -6.73
CA ILE A 68 -7.71 16.91 -6.94
C ILE A 68 -9.12 17.22 -6.42
N VAL A 69 -10.05 16.27 -6.60
CA VAL A 69 -11.43 16.36 -6.13
C VAL A 69 -11.71 15.23 -5.14
N TRP A 70 -12.33 15.58 -4.01
CA TRP A 70 -12.80 14.63 -3.01
C TRP A 70 -14.32 14.73 -2.95
N ARG A 71 -15.03 13.76 -3.54
CA ARG A 71 -16.49 13.84 -3.79
C ARG A 71 -17.33 14.13 -2.54
N SER A 72 -16.84 13.76 -1.35
CA SER A 72 -17.54 13.93 -0.07
C SER A 72 -16.90 14.95 0.86
N ALA A 73 -15.96 15.79 0.38
CA ALA A 73 -15.27 16.77 1.21
C ALA A 73 -15.26 18.18 0.61
N HIS A 74 -15.36 19.18 1.48
CA HIS A 74 -15.43 20.59 1.08
C HIS A 74 -14.05 21.23 0.80
N ASP A 75 -12.97 20.72 1.41
CA ASP A 75 -11.62 21.28 1.27
C ASP A 75 -10.61 20.22 0.79
N PRO A 76 -10.30 20.18 -0.52
CA PRO A 76 -9.29 19.28 -1.08
C PRO A 76 -7.89 19.40 -0.45
N ARG A 77 -7.51 20.59 0.05
CA ARG A 77 -6.20 20.79 0.67
C ARG A 77 -6.15 20.14 2.05
N GLN A 78 -7.23 20.26 2.82
CA GLN A 78 -7.35 19.57 4.10
C GLN A 78 -7.32 18.05 3.90
N MET A 79 -7.97 17.55 2.85
CA MET A 79 -7.96 16.14 2.49
C MET A 79 -6.57 15.63 2.10
N ASP A 80 -5.83 16.37 1.26
CA ASP A 80 -4.44 16.02 0.93
C ASP A 80 -3.52 16.06 2.16
N LYS A 81 -3.77 16.97 3.12
CA LYS A 81 -3.06 16.98 4.40
C LYS A 81 -3.38 15.73 5.23
N ALA A 82 -4.64 15.34 5.31
CA ALA A 82 -5.06 14.12 6.01
C ALA A 82 -4.41 12.87 5.37
N ARG A 83 -4.47 12.77 4.03
CA ARG A 83 -3.80 11.73 3.24
C ARG A 83 -2.30 11.63 3.55
N LYS A 84 -1.57 12.75 3.50
CA LYS A 84 -0.14 12.80 3.84
C LYS A 84 0.12 12.34 5.27
N GLY A 85 -0.75 12.72 6.21
CA GLY A 85 -0.72 12.26 7.59
C GLY A 85 -0.84 10.74 7.68
N VAL A 86 -1.86 10.16 7.06
CA VAL A 86 -2.06 8.69 7.01
C VAL A 86 -0.85 8.00 6.41
N ASN A 87 -0.38 8.42 5.23
CA ASN A 87 0.77 7.81 4.57
C ASN A 87 2.02 7.83 5.46
N LYS A 88 2.29 8.95 6.13
CA LYS A 88 3.45 9.10 7.02
C LYS A 88 3.34 8.17 8.23
N GLU A 89 2.17 8.09 8.83
CA GLU A 89 1.94 7.34 10.06
C GLU A 89 1.94 5.83 9.82
N VAL A 90 1.34 5.37 8.72
CA VAL A 90 1.41 3.96 8.30
C VAL A 90 2.85 3.57 7.95
N ALA A 91 3.58 4.40 7.19
CA ALA A 91 5.00 4.15 6.92
C ALA A 91 5.85 4.10 8.21
N ARG A 92 5.52 4.93 9.20
CA ARG A 92 6.19 4.90 10.51
C ARG A 92 5.92 3.61 11.26
N ALA A 93 4.67 3.12 11.24
CA ALA A 93 4.28 1.88 11.92
C ALA A 93 5.02 0.65 11.38
N PHE A 94 5.31 0.61 10.07
CA PHE A 94 5.89 -0.55 9.41
C PHE A 94 7.40 -0.47 9.13
N ARG A 95 8.07 0.61 9.57
CA ARG A 95 9.52 0.86 9.30
C ARG A 95 10.44 -0.34 9.63
N ASN A 96 10.10 -1.13 10.64
CA ASN A 96 10.89 -2.27 11.10
C ASN A 96 10.12 -3.60 10.95
N SER A 97 9.30 -3.72 9.91
CA SER A 97 8.45 -4.90 9.66
C SER A 97 8.70 -5.52 8.30
N LEU A 98 8.09 -6.68 8.04
CA LEU A 98 8.04 -7.31 6.70
C LEU A 98 7.03 -6.64 5.75
N CYS A 99 6.34 -5.58 6.20
CA CYS A 99 5.51 -4.75 5.35
C CYS A 99 6.34 -3.58 4.83
N SER A 100 6.53 -3.51 3.51
CA SER A 100 7.09 -2.34 2.86
C SER A 100 5.99 -1.33 2.53
N VAL A 101 6.40 -0.06 2.43
CA VAL A 101 5.51 1.04 2.08
C VAL A 101 6.07 1.78 0.87
N THR A 102 5.33 1.75 -0.22
CA THR A 102 5.76 2.30 -1.51
C THR A 102 5.09 3.62 -1.78
N GLN A 103 5.91 4.66 -1.94
CA GLN A 103 5.49 6.02 -2.21
C GLN A 103 5.55 6.34 -3.70
N GLN A 104 4.64 7.20 -4.17
CA GLN A 104 4.63 7.73 -5.54
C GLN A 104 5.02 9.21 -5.51
N PRO A 105 6.32 9.55 -5.46
CA PRO A 105 6.78 10.91 -5.18
C PRO A 105 6.46 11.91 -6.30
N GLU A 106 6.22 11.44 -7.52
CA GLU A 106 5.90 12.28 -8.69
C GLU A 106 4.40 12.63 -8.77
N ILE A 107 3.53 11.75 -8.29
CA ILE A 107 2.08 11.95 -8.25
C ILE A 107 1.73 12.92 -7.12
N ARG A 108 1.55 14.20 -7.44
CA ARG A 108 1.34 15.28 -6.49
C ARG A 108 0.09 16.07 -6.81
N PHE A 109 -0.53 16.63 -5.77
CA PHE A 109 -1.64 17.57 -5.90
C PHE A 109 -1.29 18.81 -6.75
N SER A 110 0.00 19.17 -6.83
CA SER A 110 0.50 20.27 -7.67
C SER A 110 0.64 19.94 -9.17
N HIS A 111 0.40 18.68 -9.56
CA HIS A 111 0.53 18.17 -10.92
C HIS A 111 -0.84 17.65 -11.40
N PRO A 112 -1.85 18.53 -11.58
CA PRO A 112 -3.21 18.12 -11.94
C PRO A 112 -3.29 17.39 -13.30
N GLU A 113 -2.30 17.56 -14.18
CA GLU A 113 -2.16 16.84 -15.45
C GLU A 113 -1.99 15.32 -15.29
N LEU A 114 -1.57 14.87 -14.10
CA LEU A 114 -1.47 13.44 -13.77
C LEU A 114 -2.81 12.83 -13.37
N ASN A 115 -3.88 13.63 -13.31
CA ASN A 115 -5.23 13.18 -13.05
C ASN A 115 -6.11 13.35 -14.30
N ARG A 116 -7.17 12.55 -14.39
CA ARG A 116 -8.24 12.75 -15.38
C ARG A 116 -9.01 14.03 -15.05
N GLN A 117 -9.85 14.44 -15.98
CA GLN A 117 -10.73 15.61 -15.80
C GLN A 117 -11.67 15.50 -14.59
N ASP A 118 -11.96 14.29 -14.13
CA ASP A 118 -12.76 14.08 -12.91
C ASP A 118 -12.02 14.42 -11.61
N GLY A 119 -10.70 14.66 -11.68
CA GLY A 119 -9.85 15.02 -10.56
C GLY A 119 -9.67 13.92 -9.52
N VAL A 120 -10.15 12.71 -9.77
CA VAL A 120 -10.07 11.57 -8.84
C VAL A 120 -9.11 10.53 -9.38
N HIS A 121 -9.29 10.12 -10.63
CA HIS A 121 -8.50 9.04 -11.23
C HIS A 121 -7.24 9.58 -11.87
N LEU A 122 -6.23 8.73 -12.01
CA LEU A 122 -5.00 9.06 -12.74
C LEU A 122 -5.27 9.15 -14.24
N SER A 123 -4.62 10.10 -14.92
CA SER A 123 -4.52 10.13 -16.38
C SER A 123 -3.62 9.00 -16.87
N ASP A 124 -3.53 8.80 -18.18
CA ASP A 124 -2.66 7.76 -18.75
C ASP A 124 -1.19 7.99 -18.34
N LEU A 125 -0.74 9.26 -18.35
CA LEU A 125 0.59 9.65 -17.86
C LEU A 125 0.74 9.39 -16.35
N GLY A 126 -0.26 9.73 -15.54
CA GLY A 126 -0.25 9.43 -14.10
C GLY A 126 -0.22 7.93 -13.81
N LEU A 127 -0.91 7.13 -14.62
CA LEU A 127 -0.95 5.69 -14.52
C LEU A 127 0.39 5.05 -14.93
N GLU A 128 1.05 5.56 -15.97
CA GLU A 128 2.39 5.12 -16.38
C GLU A 128 3.40 5.30 -15.24
N ILE A 129 3.41 6.47 -14.60
CA ILE A 129 4.23 6.76 -13.41
C ILE A 129 3.89 5.78 -12.28
N PHE A 130 2.61 5.58 -12.00
CA PHE A 130 2.17 4.65 -10.96
C PHE A 130 2.62 3.21 -11.23
N LEU A 131 2.49 2.74 -12.47
CA LEU A 131 2.87 1.38 -12.88
C LEU A 131 4.38 1.17 -12.84
N ARG A 132 5.17 2.19 -13.19
CA ARG A 132 6.63 2.16 -13.03
C ARG A 132 7.03 2.02 -11.57
N ASP A 133 6.43 2.80 -10.68
CA ASP A 133 6.69 2.70 -9.23
C ASP A 133 6.22 1.34 -8.68
N LEU A 134 5.11 0.81 -9.20
CA LEU A 134 4.61 -0.53 -8.91
C LEU A 134 5.61 -1.62 -9.30
N GLN A 135 6.10 -1.58 -10.53
CA GLN A 135 7.08 -2.52 -11.03
C GLN A 135 8.35 -2.49 -10.20
N GLY A 136 8.92 -1.31 -9.97
CA GLY A 136 10.16 -1.19 -9.18
C GLY A 136 10.01 -1.70 -7.75
N SER A 137 8.83 -1.48 -7.14
CA SER A 137 8.52 -2.03 -5.82
C SER A 137 8.44 -3.56 -5.83
N LEU A 138 7.80 -4.14 -6.83
CA LEU A 138 7.70 -5.60 -6.96
C LEU A 138 9.06 -6.25 -7.21
N GLU A 139 9.88 -5.65 -8.07
CA GLU A 139 11.25 -6.13 -8.35
C GLU A 139 12.11 -6.11 -7.08
N ALA A 140 12.04 -5.05 -6.28
CA ALA A 140 12.77 -4.95 -5.02
C ALA A 140 12.35 -6.04 -4.02
N GLU A 141 11.05 -6.29 -3.87
CA GLU A 141 10.54 -7.34 -2.99
C GLU A 141 10.94 -8.74 -3.46
N LEU A 142 10.84 -9.01 -4.77
CA LEU A 142 11.25 -10.29 -5.36
C LEU A 142 12.74 -10.57 -5.14
N LEU A 143 13.60 -9.57 -5.35
CA LEU A 143 15.04 -9.69 -5.08
C LEU A 143 15.30 -10.01 -3.60
N SER A 144 14.55 -9.40 -2.68
CA SER A 144 14.65 -9.69 -1.25
C SER A 144 14.16 -11.10 -0.88
N CYS A 145 13.17 -11.65 -1.61
CA CYS A 145 12.72 -13.04 -1.45
C CYS A 145 13.81 -14.03 -1.86
N VAL A 146 14.45 -13.83 -3.02
CA VAL A 146 15.47 -14.72 -3.55
C VAL A 146 16.69 -14.76 -2.63
N ALA A 147 17.21 -13.58 -2.25
CA ALA A 147 18.37 -13.49 -1.36
C ALA A 147 18.13 -14.14 0.02
N GLY A 148 16.90 -14.04 0.56
CA GLY A 148 16.53 -14.69 1.82
C GLY A 148 16.49 -16.22 1.73
N LYS A 149 16.04 -16.77 0.60
CA LYS A 149 15.98 -18.22 0.36
C LYS A 149 17.39 -18.83 0.24
N GLU A 150 18.29 -18.19 -0.52
CA GLU A 150 19.68 -18.64 -0.70
C GLU A 150 20.47 -18.66 0.62
N HIS A 151 20.30 -17.64 1.47
CA HIS A 151 20.97 -17.58 2.78
C HIS A 151 20.50 -18.71 3.72
N THR A 152 19.22 -19.06 3.67
CA THR A 152 18.64 -20.14 4.50
C THR A 152 19.14 -21.51 4.04
N GLU A 153 19.25 -21.73 2.73
CA GLU A 153 19.78 -22.97 2.16
C GLU A 153 21.28 -23.16 2.44
N GLN A 154 22.07 -22.08 2.41
CA GLN A 154 23.50 -22.12 2.76
C GLN A 154 23.72 -22.50 4.24
N LEU A 155 22.92 -21.95 5.16
CA LEU A 155 22.98 -22.31 6.59
C LEU A 155 22.61 -23.78 6.84
N LEU A 156 21.66 -24.33 6.09
CA LEU A 156 21.25 -25.73 6.20
C LEU A 156 22.26 -26.70 5.56
N SER A 157 22.97 -26.27 4.53
CA SER A 157 23.98 -27.08 3.83
C SER A 157 25.38 -27.07 4.49
N GLY A 158 25.67 -26.08 5.33
CA GLY A 158 26.98 -25.93 6.00
C GLY A 158 27.11 -26.59 7.37
N GLY A 159 26.11 -27.35 7.83
CA GLY A 159 26.09 -28.00 9.16
C GLY A 159 26.52 -29.48 9.16
N GLY A 160 27.41 -29.89 8.25
CA GLY A 160 27.93 -31.26 8.13
C GLY A 160 29.27 -31.47 8.83
#